data_AF-A0A3D1ARX8-F1
#
_entry.id   AF-A0A3D1ARX8-F1
#
_cell.length_a   1.000
_cell.length_b   1.000
_cell.length_c   1.000
_cell.angle_alpha   90.00
_cell.angle_beta   90.00
_cell.angle_gamma   90.00
#
_symmetry.space_group_name_H-M   'P 1'
#
loop_
_entity.id
_entity.type
_entity.pdbx_description
1 polymer ?
#
loop_
_entity_poly.entity_id
_entity_poly.type
_entity_poly.pdbx_seq_one_letter_code
_entity_poly.pdbx_strand_id
1 'polypeptide(L)'
;MPRNSRCVLPGVAYHVTQRGTGGQPVFYSDGDRWTYLRLSTAILPEANLEVLGFCLMTNHVHWIVVPSLPDALAVFFRRLHGRYSQYLNARLQRSGHLWQNRYFGCALGRTHLPRALAYVDQNPVRAGLVLHANEFRWSSAAPHNGLAASPVPLANDPAWTTFWQPDLPSIVPMDAKVLSRCTYSGRPFGDEALVAEFEQRFERKWRNLGPLAKSRRGERESVGAL
;
A
#
# COMPACT_ATOMS: atom_id res chain seq x y z
N MET A 1 20.89 -2.37 -14.88
CA MET A 1 21.25 -1.25 -13.97
C MET A 1 20.98 -1.66 -12.54
N PRO A 2 21.90 -1.38 -11.59
CA PRO A 2 21.63 -1.54 -10.16
C PRO A 2 20.40 -0.70 -9.80
N ARG A 3 19.48 -1.25 -9.01
CA ARG A 3 18.33 -0.48 -8.53
C ARG A 3 18.72 0.28 -7.29
N ASN A 4 18.35 1.55 -7.22
CA ASN A 4 18.60 2.39 -6.05
C ASN A 4 18.06 1.74 -4.76
N SER A 5 18.81 1.93 -3.68
CA SER A 5 18.38 1.60 -2.33
C SER A 5 17.09 2.34 -1.99
N ARG A 6 16.26 1.73 -1.14
CA ARG A 6 15.04 2.38 -0.66
C ARG A 6 15.39 3.33 0.46
N CYS A 7 14.70 4.45 0.47
CA CYS A 7 14.90 5.55 1.41
C CYS A 7 13.79 5.47 2.47
N VAL A 8 14.15 4.96 3.66
CA VAL A 8 13.22 4.72 4.76
C VAL A 8 13.60 5.61 5.95
N LEU A 9 12.70 6.50 6.35
CA LEU A 9 12.80 7.28 7.57
C LEU A 9 11.93 6.63 8.65
N PRO A 10 12.52 6.22 9.78
CA PRO A 10 11.75 5.81 10.95
C PRO A 10 10.76 6.88 11.41
N GLY A 11 9.58 6.47 11.88
CA GLY A 11 8.53 7.36 12.37
C GLY A 11 7.72 8.08 11.29
N VAL A 12 8.06 7.91 10.01
CA VAL A 12 7.31 8.50 8.88
C VAL A 12 6.39 7.44 8.27
N ALA A 13 5.13 7.78 8.00
CA ALA A 13 4.21 6.86 7.36
C ALA A 13 4.57 6.61 5.89
N TYR A 14 4.33 5.40 5.41
CA TYR A 14 4.56 4.98 4.02
C TYR A 14 3.32 4.38 3.42
N HIS A 15 2.97 4.80 2.21
CA HIS A 15 2.09 4.04 1.35
C HIS A 15 2.92 3.01 0.59
N VAL A 16 2.56 1.74 0.73
CA VAL A 16 3.20 0.61 0.07
C VAL A 16 2.18 -0.17 -0.74
N THR A 17 2.53 -0.53 -1.97
CA THR A 17 1.73 -1.40 -2.81
C THR A 17 2.56 -2.53 -3.41
N GLN A 18 1.91 -3.67 -3.64
CA GLN A 18 2.48 -4.81 -4.32
C GLN A 18 1.42 -5.47 -5.20
N ARG A 19 1.81 -5.93 -6.40
CA ARG A 19 0.90 -6.48 -7.40
C ARG A 19 1.39 -7.81 -7.97
N GLY A 20 0.45 -8.67 -8.34
CA GLY A 20 0.73 -9.93 -9.01
C GLY A 20 1.44 -9.74 -10.36
N THR A 21 2.37 -10.62 -10.68
CA THR A 21 3.07 -10.66 -11.98
C THR A 21 2.07 -10.67 -13.13
N GLY A 22 2.25 -9.78 -14.12
CA GLY A 22 1.32 -9.67 -15.25
C GLY A 22 -0.10 -9.23 -14.87
N GLY A 23 -0.32 -8.72 -13.66
CA GLY A 23 -1.64 -8.38 -13.16
C GLY A 23 -2.48 -9.57 -12.70
N GLN A 24 -1.87 -10.76 -12.58
CA GLN A 24 -2.55 -11.99 -12.14
C GLN A 24 -3.18 -11.83 -10.74
N PRO A 25 -4.26 -12.56 -10.45
CA PRO A 25 -4.78 -12.67 -9.10
C PRO A 25 -3.71 -13.13 -8.11
N VAL A 26 -3.71 -12.51 -6.94
CA VAL A 26 -2.87 -12.90 -5.81
C VAL A 26 -3.70 -13.49 -4.69
N PHE A 27 -5.03 -13.36 -4.74
CA PHE A 27 -5.99 -14.06 -3.90
C PHE A 27 -7.03 -14.75 -4.79
N TYR A 28 -7.20 -16.05 -4.62
CA TYR A 28 -8.19 -16.85 -5.36
C TYR A 28 -9.38 -17.25 -4.50
N SER A 29 -9.29 -17.00 -3.19
CA SER A 29 -10.31 -17.29 -2.20
C SER A 29 -10.15 -16.40 -0.98
N ASP A 30 -11.18 -16.36 -0.13
CA ASP A 30 -11.13 -15.68 1.17
C ASP A 30 -10.10 -16.33 2.12
N GLY A 31 -9.90 -17.64 2.02
CA GLY A 31 -8.85 -18.36 2.76
C GLY A 31 -7.44 -17.86 2.45
N ASP A 32 -7.20 -17.42 1.21
CA ASP A 32 -5.91 -16.83 0.82
C ASP A 32 -5.70 -15.47 1.49
N ARG A 33 -6.73 -14.63 1.52
CA ARG A 33 -6.68 -13.32 2.19
C ARG A 33 -6.48 -13.49 3.69
N TRP A 34 -7.19 -14.43 4.32
CA TRP A 34 -6.97 -14.77 5.72
C TRP A 34 -5.55 -15.24 6.00
N THR A 35 -5.00 -16.09 5.14
CA THR A 35 -3.61 -16.55 5.28
C THR A 35 -2.63 -15.39 5.18
N TYR A 36 -2.84 -14.48 4.23
CA TYR A 36 -2.02 -13.28 4.09
C TYR A 36 -2.08 -12.38 5.32
N LEU A 37 -3.26 -12.12 5.88
CA LEU A 37 -3.46 -11.30 7.09
C LEU A 37 -2.89 -11.96 8.36
N ARG A 38 -2.96 -13.29 8.47
CA ARG A 38 -2.32 -14.03 9.56
C ARG A 38 -0.79 -13.95 9.47
N LEU A 39 -0.24 -14.15 8.27
CA LEU A 39 1.19 -14.01 8.04
C LEU A 39 1.66 -12.58 8.32
N SER A 40 0.92 -11.55 7.91
CA SER A 40 1.30 -10.17 8.20
C SER A 40 1.34 -9.93 9.71
N THR A 41 0.27 -10.31 10.42
CA THR A 41 0.17 -10.11 11.88
C THR A 41 1.31 -10.80 12.64
N ALA A 42 1.70 -12.01 12.24
CA ALA A 42 2.82 -12.72 12.85
C ALA A 42 4.19 -12.05 12.61
N ILE A 43 4.35 -11.29 11.52
CA ILE A 43 5.64 -10.69 11.14
C ILE A 43 5.80 -9.27 11.68
N LEU A 44 4.69 -8.54 11.94
CA LEU A 44 4.73 -7.13 12.37
C LEU A 44 5.65 -6.86 13.57
N PRO A 45 5.61 -7.64 14.68
CA PRO A 45 6.44 -7.36 15.85
C PRO A 45 7.94 -7.46 15.53
N GLU A 46 8.35 -8.53 14.84
CA GLU A 46 9.76 -8.73 14.47
C GLU A 46 10.26 -7.68 13.46
N ALA A 47 9.35 -7.12 12.66
CA ALA A 47 9.69 -6.12 11.66
C ALA A 47 9.70 -4.68 12.21
N ASN A 48 9.27 -4.44 13.45
CA ASN A 48 9.15 -3.10 14.03
C ASN A 48 8.34 -2.17 13.12
N LEU A 49 7.14 -2.62 12.76
CA LEU A 49 6.27 -1.96 11.80
C LEU A 49 4.86 -1.85 12.37
N GLU A 50 4.33 -0.63 12.38
CA GLU A 50 2.94 -0.34 12.74
C GLU A 50 2.09 -0.21 11.47
N VAL A 51 0.81 -0.60 11.56
CA VAL A 51 -0.14 -0.51 10.45
C VAL A 51 -1.17 0.58 10.76
N LEU A 52 -1.30 1.53 9.85
CA LEU A 52 -2.34 2.56 9.90
C LEU A 52 -3.53 2.24 8.99
N GLY A 53 -3.35 1.35 8.01
CA GLY A 53 -4.44 0.96 7.11
C GLY A 53 -3.98 -0.04 6.07
N PHE A 54 -4.93 -0.78 5.49
CA PHE A 54 -4.66 -1.76 4.44
C PHE A 54 -5.87 -1.99 3.54
N CYS A 55 -5.62 -2.52 2.34
CA CYS A 55 -6.67 -3.04 1.47
C CYS A 55 -6.14 -4.17 0.58
N LEU A 56 -6.78 -5.34 0.61
CA LEU A 56 -6.43 -6.51 -0.18
C LEU A 56 -7.34 -6.66 -1.40
N MET A 57 -6.90 -6.12 -2.53
CA MET A 57 -7.57 -6.28 -3.82
C MET A 57 -7.22 -7.64 -4.43
N THR A 58 -8.01 -8.12 -5.39
CA THR A 58 -7.81 -9.45 -6.00
C THR A 58 -6.41 -9.70 -6.55
N ASN A 59 -5.79 -8.71 -7.20
CA ASN A 59 -4.47 -8.83 -7.82
C ASN A 59 -3.38 -7.94 -7.21
N HIS A 60 -3.69 -7.17 -6.15
CA HIS A 60 -2.71 -6.30 -5.51
C HIS A 60 -3.11 -5.96 -4.08
N VAL A 61 -2.16 -5.43 -3.32
CA VAL A 61 -2.34 -5.04 -1.92
C VAL A 61 -1.91 -3.59 -1.73
N HIS A 62 -2.55 -2.92 -0.79
CA HIS A 62 -2.18 -1.60 -0.30
C HIS A 62 -1.98 -1.64 1.20
N TRP A 63 -0.95 -0.94 1.68
CA TRP A 63 -0.59 -0.80 3.07
C TRP A 63 -0.23 0.65 3.37
N ILE A 64 -0.69 1.17 4.50
CA ILE A 64 -0.19 2.40 5.11
C ILE A 64 0.49 1.98 6.41
N VAL A 65 1.80 2.18 6.51
CA VAL A 65 2.61 1.64 7.61
C VAL A 65 3.63 2.63 8.13
N VAL A 66 3.98 2.53 9.41
CA VAL A 66 5.01 3.37 10.06
C VAL A 66 6.15 2.47 10.54
N PRO A 67 7.34 2.55 9.91
CA PRO A 67 8.50 1.79 10.34
C PRO A 67 9.16 2.47 11.55
N SER A 68 9.55 1.69 12.56
CA SER A 68 10.38 2.19 13.67
C SER A 68 11.88 2.06 13.37
N LEU A 69 12.25 1.29 12.32
CA LEU A 69 13.65 1.06 11.91
C LEU A 69 13.85 1.32 10.39
N PRO A 70 15.06 1.70 9.95
CA PRO A 70 15.33 1.97 8.53
C PRO A 70 15.13 0.76 7.59
N ASP A 71 15.21 -0.47 8.10
CA ASP A 71 15.06 -1.70 7.32
C ASP A 71 13.70 -2.39 7.53
N ALA A 72 12.84 -1.89 8.42
CA ALA A 72 11.56 -2.48 8.81
C ALA A 72 10.68 -2.88 7.61
N LEU A 73 10.50 -1.97 6.64
CA LEU A 73 9.73 -2.26 5.42
C LEU A 73 10.36 -3.40 4.60
N ALA A 74 11.69 -3.43 4.49
CA ALA A 74 12.38 -4.46 3.74
C ALA A 74 12.24 -5.83 4.43
N VAL A 75 12.40 -5.88 5.75
CA VAL A 75 12.21 -7.08 6.57
C VAL A 75 10.78 -7.61 6.43
N PHE A 76 9.79 -6.75 6.68
CA PHE A 76 8.38 -7.11 6.64
C PHE A 76 7.97 -7.66 5.27
N PHE A 77 8.11 -6.84 4.21
CA PHE A 77 7.59 -7.21 2.90
C PHE A 77 8.40 -8.31 2.21
N ARG A 78 9.68 -8.52 2.56
CA ARG A 78 10.43 -9.69 2.08
C ARG A 78 9.85 -10.97 2.68
N ARG A 79 9.63 -10.99 3.99
CA ARG A 79 9.12 -12.17 4.70
C ARG A 79 7.68 -12.47 4.33
N LEU A 80 6.80 -11.45 4.38
CA LEU A 80 5.38 -11.59 4.07
C LEU A 80 5.17 -12.11 2.65
N HIS A 81 5.72 -11.40 1.65
CA HIS A 81 5.53 -11.79 0.25
C HIS A 81 6.22 -13.11 -0.09
N GLY A 82 7.35 -13.43 0.52
CA GLY A 82 8.06 -14.70 0.35
C GLY A 82 7.24 -15.89 0.87
N ARG A 83 6.84 -15.85 2.15
CA ARG A 83 6.03 -16.90 2.79
C ARG A 83 4.68 -17.07 2.10
N TYR A 84 4.03 -15.96 1.76
CA TYR A 84 2.74 -16.03 1.07
C TYR A 84 2.85 -16.62 -0.35
N SER A 85 3.90 -16.27 -1.10
CA SER A 85 4.12 -16.88 -2.43
C SER A 85 4.33 -18.39 -2.33
N GLN A 86 5.08 -18.85 -1.33
CA GLN A 86 5.30 -20.28 -1.08
C GLN A 86 3.99 -20.99 -0.75
N TYR A 87 3.20 -20.45 0.19
CA TYR A 87 1.86 -20.95 0.52
C TYR A 87 0.98 -21.06 -0.73
N LEU A 88 0.86 -19.99 -1.50
CA LEU A 88 -0.06 -19.95 -2.63
C LEU A 88 0.39 -20.87 -3.77
N ASN A 89 1.70 -20.96 -4.01
CA ASN A 89 2.27 -21.86 -5.00
C ASN A 89 2.04 -23.32 -4.63
N ALA A 90 2.24 -23.69 -3.36
CA ALA A 90 1.93 -25.05 -2.88
C ALA A 90 0.43 -25.36 -3.01
N ARG A 91 -0.45 -24.45 -2.57
CA ARG A 91 -1.90 -24.61 -2.65
C ARG A 91 -2.40 -24.78 -4.09
N LEU A 92 -1.84 -24.03 -5.03
CA LEU A 92 -2.24 -24.05 -6.44
C LEU A 92 -1.41 -25.04 -7.28
N GLN A 93 -0.55 -25.85 -6.66
CA GLN A 93 0.37 -26.78 -7.34
C GLN A 93 1.14 -26.14 -8.51
N ARG A 94 1.60 -24.91 -8.31
CA ARG A 94 2.34 -24.14 -9.32
C ARG A 94 3.71 -23.71 -8.81
N SER A 95 4.56 -23.27 -9.72
CA SER A 95 5.86 -22.68 -9.42
C SER A 95 6.01 -21.31 -10.09
N GLY A 96 7.04 -20.55 -9.69
CA GLY A 96 7.35 -19.23 -10.26
C GLY A 96 6.94 -18.04 -9.40
N HIS A 97 7.10 -16.85 -9.98
CA HIS A 97 6.94 -15.57 -9.29
C HIS A 97 5.47 -15.13 -9.18
N LEU A 98 4.97 -15.08 -7.96
CA LEU A 98 3.66 -14.48 -7.66
C LEU A 98 3.65 -12.97 -7.90
N TRP A 99 4.64 -12.27 -7.32
CA TRP A 99 4.71 -10.81 -7.31
C TRP A 99 5.58 -10.27 -8.43
N GLN A 100 5.14 -9.19 -9.08
CA GLN A 100 5.79 -8.64 -10.28
C GLN A 100 7.22 -8.14 -10.01
N ASN A 101 7.43 -7.53 -8.86
CA ASN A 101 8.68 -6.89 -8.47
C ASN A 101 8.83 -6.94 -6.94
N ARG A 102 9.86 -6.27 -6.40
CA ARG A 102 9.80 -5.88 -4.99
C ARG A 102 8.66 -4.86 -4.81
N TYR A 103 8.14 -4.70 -3.60
CA TYR A 103 7.10 -3.70 -3.31
C TYR A 103 7.48 -2.28 -3.78
N PHE A 104 6.48 -1.50 -4.15
CA PHE A 104 6.61 -0.06 -4.41
C PHE A 104 6.14 0.72 -3.21
N GLY A 105 6.72 1.87 -2.94
CA GLY A 105 6.32 2.66 -1.78
C GLY A 105 6.91 4.05 -1.76
N CYS A 106 6.19 4.97 -1.13
CA CYS A 106 6.62 6.33 -0.88
C CYS A 106 6.27 6.76 0.54
N ALA A 107 7.11 7.63 1.10
CA ALA A 107 6.81 8.30 2.36
C ALA A 107 5.62 9.25 2.19
N LEU A 108 4.88 9.46 3.27
CA LEU A 108 3.69 10.30 3.34
C LEU A 108 3.96 11.45 4.31
N GLY A 109 3.73 12.68 3.84
CA GLY A 109 3.70 13.84 4.73
C GLY A 109 2.50 13.78 5.66
N ARG A 110 2.61 14.37 6.85
CA ARG A 110 1.55 14.35 7.88
C ARG A 110 0.20 14.86 7.33
N THR A 111 0.24 15.94 6.57
CA THR A 111 -0.95 16.55 5.92
C THR A 111 -1.51 15.76 4.73
N HIS A 112 -0.75 14.78 4.23
CA HIS A 112 -1.08 13.96 3.06
C HIS A 112 -1.52 12.55 3.43
N LEU A 113 -1.18 12.09 4.64
CA LEU A 113 -1.57 10.80 5.17
C LEU A 113 -3.09 10.52 5.11
N PRO A 114 -4.01 11.39 5.57
CA PRO A 114 -5.44 11.11 5.48
C PRO A 114 -5.93 10.87 4.05
N ARG A 115 -5.38 11.62 3.08
CA ARG A 115 -5.66 11.41 1.66
C ARG A 115 -5.16 10.04 1.19
N ALA A 116 -4.03 9.55 1.70
CA ALA A 116 -3.56 8.20 1.40
C ALA A 116 -4.39 7.10 2.08
N LEU A 117 -4.84 7.29 3.32
CA LEU A 117 -5.73 6.35 4.02
C LEU A 117 -7.08 6.23 3.31
N ALA A 118 -7.72 7.35 3.01
CA ALA A 118 -8.95 7.38 2.22
C ALA A 118 -8.75 6.69 0.86
N TYR A 119 -7.55 6.78 0.28
CA TYR A 119 -7.27 6.18 -1.04
C TYR A 119 -7.30 4.67 -0.92
N VAL A 120 -6.61 4.15 0.08
CA VAL A 120 -6.56 2.72 0.36
C VAL A 120 -7.96 2.20 0.64
N ASP A 121 -8.73 2.86 1.50
CA ASP A 121 -10.09 2.43 1.87
C ASP A 121 -11.10 2.54 0.71
N GLN A 122 -10.96 3.52 -0.20
CA GLN A 122 -11.84 3.71 -1.36
C GLN A 122 -11.44 2.89 -2.60
N ASN A 123 -10.33 2.15 -2.60
CA ASN A 123 -9.94 1.31 -3.76
C ASN A 123 -11.03 0.31 -4.19
N PRO A 124 -11.74 -0.38 -3.27
CA PRO A 124 -12.84 -1.28 -3.60
C PRO A 124 -14.01 -0.58 -4.30
N VAL A 125 -14.39 0.62 -3.83
CA VAL A 125 -15.45 1.45 -4.43
C VAL A 125 -15.04 1.89 -5.84
N ARG A 126 -13.80 2.38 -6.00
CA ARG A 126 -13.25 2.79 -7.31
C ARG A 126 -13.14 1.64 -8.30
N ALA A 127 -13.05 0.40 -7.80
CA ALA A 127 -13.04 -0.81 -8.61
C ALA A 127 -14.46 -1.38 -8.87
N GLY A 128 -15.51 -0.74 -8.36
CA GLY A 128 -16.90 -1.18 -8.52
C GLY A 128 -17.24 -2.46 -7.75
N LEU A 129 -16.46 -2.82 -6.72
CA LEU A 129 -16.67 -4.05 -5.94
C LEU A 129 -17.75 -3.91 -4.85
N VAL A 130 -17.92 -2.68 -4.35
CA VAL A 130 -18.87 -2.30 -3.29
C VAL A 130 -19.32 -0.86 -3.51
N LEU A 131 -20.47 -0.48 -2.94
CA LEU A 131 -20.97 0.89 -3.01
C LEU A 131 -20.30 1.77 -1.95
N HIS A 132 -20.07 1.21 -0.75
CA HIS A 132 -19.46 1.89 0.37
C HIS A 132 -18.18 1.18 0.83
N ALA A 133 -17.15 1.95 1.19
CA ALA A 133 -15.85 1.40 1.60
C ALA A 133 -15.96 0.40 2.77
N ASN A 134 -16.89 0.65 3.70
CA ASN A 134 -17.12 -0.17 4.90
C ASN A 134 -17.73 -1.55 4.59
N GLU A 135 -18.25 -1.77 3.39
CA GLU A 135 -18.79 -3.07 2.96
C GLU A 135 -17.68 -4.02 2.53
N PHE A 136 -16.48 -3.51 2.24
CA PHE A 136 -15.37 -4.34 1.80
C PHE A 136 -14.58 -4.90 2.98
N ARG A 137 -14.91 -6.13 3.37
CA ARG A 137 -14.29 -6.84 4.52
C ARG A 137 -12.76 -6.96 4.49
N TRP A 138 -12.14 -6.76 3.33
CA TRP A 138 -10.70 -6.94 3.11
C TRP A 138 -9.91 -5.63 3.13
N SER A 139 -10.46 -4.60 3.79
CA SER A 139 -9.79 -3.33 4.05
C SER A 139 -9.91 -2.91 5.51
N SER A 140 -9.18 -1.86 5.86
CA SER A 140 -9.24 -1.18 7.15
C SER A 140 -10.44 -0.25 7.32
N ALA A 141 -11.26 -0.04 6.29
CA ALA A 141 -12.35 0.93 6.31
C ALA A 141 -13.33 0.67 7.46
N ALA A 142 -13.97 -0.50 7.51
CA ALA A 142 -14.92 -0.82 8.59
C ALA A 142 -14.26 -0.79 10.00
N PRO A 143 -13.05 -1.34 10.21
CA PRO A 143 -12.34 -1.16 11.48
C PRO A 143 -12.07 0.29 11.89
N HIS A 144 -11.67 1.17 10.98
CA HIS A 144 -11.48 2.60 11.28
C HIS A 144 -12.79 3.27 11.73
N ASN A 145 -13.93 2.82 11.21
CA ASN A 145 -15.26 3.31 11.61
C ASN A 145 -15.79 2.65 12.89
N GLY A 146 -15.07 1.70 13.51
CA GLY A 146 -15.59 0.91 14.63
C GLY A 146 -16.74 -0.03 14.25
N LEU A 147 -16.94 -0.30 12.95
CA LEU A 147 -18.02 -1.16 12.43
C LEU A 147 -17.62 -2.65 12.41
N ALA A 148 -16.33 -2.96 12.54
CA ALA A 148 -15.81 -4.33 12.57
C ALA A 148 -14.50 -4.42 13.35
N ALA A 149 -14.17 -5.60 13.86
CA ALA A 149 -12.83 -5.87 14.37
C ALA A 149 -11.82 -5.96 13.23
N SER A 150 -10.62 -5.37 13.42
CA SER A 150 -9.55 -5.50 12.44
C SER A 150 -8.86 -6.87 12.52
N PRO A 151 -8.62 -7.55 11.39
CA PRO A 151 -7.86 -8.80 11.36
C PRO A 151 -6.34 -8.60 11.52
N VAL A 152 -5.88 -7.35 11.51
CA VAL A 152 -4.49 -6.94 11.71
C VAL A 152 -4.48 -5.83 12.77
N PRO A 153 -3.54 -5.82 13.73
CA PRO A 153 -3.44 -4.73 14.70
C PRO A 153 -3.26 -3.40 13.98
N LEU A 154 -4.24 -2.50 14.12
CA LEU A 154 -4.16 -1.13 13.62
C LEU A 154 -3.66 -0.24 14.76
N ALA A 155 -2.73 0.67 14.46
CA ALA A 155 -2.25 1.62 15.44
C ALA A 155 -3.35 2.65 15.73
N ASN A 156 -3.70 2.78 17.01
CA ASN A 156 -4.72 3.70 17.53
C ASN A 156 -4.13 5.05 17.93
N ASP A 157 -3.20 5.59 17.15
CA ASP A 157 -2.59 6.89 17.46
C ASP A 157 -3.61 8.02 17.18
N PRO A 158 -4.00 8.83 18.20
CA PRO A 158 -4.86 9.99 18.03
C PRO A 158 -4.36 10.96 16.95
N ALA A 159 -3.04 11.02 16.76
CA ALA A 159 -2.41 11.84 15.72
C ALA A 159 -2.82 11.42 14.31
N TRP A 160 -3.31 10.20 14.11
CA TRP A 160 -3.74 9.71 12.79
C TRP A 160 -5.25 9.53 12.69
N THR A 161 -5.92 9.12 13.77
CA THR A 161 -7.38 8.95 13.80
C THR A 161 -8.13 10.28 13.64
N THR A 162 -7.60 11.40 14.14
CA THR A 162 -8.20 12.74 13.98
C THR A 162 -8.37 13.16 12.51
N PHE A 163 -7.49 12.66 11.64
CA PHE A 163 -7.47 13.02 10.23
C PHE A 163 -8.36 12.15 9.35
N TRP A 164 -8.78 11.00 9.84
CA TRP A 164 -9.66 10.08 9.15
C TRP A 164 -11.11 10.39 9.57
N GLN A 165 -11.97 10.81 8.64
CA GLN A 165 -13.39 11.02 8.91
C GLN A 165 -14.23 10.11 7.99
N PRO A 166 -15.28 9.44 8.49
CA PRO A 166 -16.18 8.58 7.71
C PRO A 166 -16.75 9.26 6.47
N ASP A 167 -16.98 10.57 6.59
CA ASP A 167 -17.61 11.43 5.59
C ASP A 167 -16.59 12.23 4.76
N LEU A 168 -15.30 11.89 4.82
CA LEU A 168 -14.31 12.53 3.96
C LEU A 168 -14.77 12.36 2.50
N PRO A 169 -14.91 13.47 1.75
CA PRO A 169 -15.35 13.38 0.37
C PRO A 169 -14.43 12.43 -0.39
N SER A 170 -15.05 11.65 -1.28
CA SER A 170 -14.38 10.85 -2.32
C SER A 170 -13.09 11.56 -2.73
N ILE A 171 -11.95 10.87 -2.66
CA ILE A 171 -10.67 11.49 -2.99
C ILE A 171 -10.79 12.28 -4.26
N VAL A 172 -10.31 13.52 -4.21
CA VAL A 172 -10.12 14.32 -5.43
C VAL A 172 -9.32 13.44 -6.40
N PRO A 173 -9.87 13.04 -7.57
CA PRO A 173 -9.23 12.06 -8.45
C PRO A 173 -7.78 12.41 -8.84
N MET A 174 -7.41 13.69 -8.70
CA MET A 174 -6.05 14.20 -8.86
C MET A 174 -5.05 13.57 -7.86
N ASP A 175 -5.42 13.41 -6.59
CA ASP A 175 -4.53 12.88 -5.54
C ASP A 175 -4.22 11.39 -5.74
N ALA A 176 -5.18 10.60 -6.25
CA ALA A 176 -4.97 9.19 -6.55
C ALA A 176 -3.87 8.96 -7.61
N LYS A 177 -3.84 9.79 -8.66
CA LYS A 177 -2.83 9.70 -9.72
C LYS A 177 -1.46 10.15 -9.21
N VAL A 178 -1.40 11.21 -8.41
CA VAL A 178 -0.14 11.72 -7.84
C VAL A 178 0.42 10.71 -6.84
N LEU A 179 -0.38 10.21 -5.90
CA LEU A 179 0.02 9.20 -4.93
C LEU A 179 0.57 7.95 -5.62
N SER A 180 -0.13 7.43 -6.64
CA SER A 180 0.35 6.29 -7.42
C SER A 180 1.72 6.55 -8.03
N ARG A 181 1.91 7.70 -8.69
CA ARG A 181 3.21 8.08 -9.29
C ARG A 181 4.33 8.23 -8.24
N CYS A 182 4.04 8.84 -7.09
CA CYS A 182 4.97 8.93 -5.97
C CYS A 182 5.36 7.53 -5.47
N THR A 183 4.37 6.65 -5.31
CA THR A 183 4.56 5.26 -4.84
C THR A 183 5.48 4.47 -5.76
N TYR A 184 5.28 4.53 -7.08
CA TYR A 184 6.10 3.80 -8.05
C TYR A 184 7.50 4.40 -8.24
N SER A 185 7.66 5.72 -8.09
CA SER A 185 8.96 6.40 -8.19
C SER A 185 9.78 6.39 -6.89
N GLY A 186 9.12 6.13 -5.76
CA GLY A 186 9.69 6.32 -4.42
C GLY A 186 9.87 7.78 -4.02
N ARG A 187 9.28 8.74 -4.75
CA ARG A 187 9.26 10.15 -4.36
C ARG A 187 8.30 10.32 -3.17
N PRO A 188 8.68 11.02 -2.09
CA PRO A 188 7.75 11.33 -1.01
C PRO A 188 6.49 12.02 -1.52
N PHE A 189 5.33 11.60 -1.02
CA PHE A 189 4.04 12.25 -1.23
C PHE A 189 3.76 13.15 -0.02
N GLY A 190 4.20 14.40 -0.13
CA GLY A 190 4.16 15.37 0.97
C GLY A 190 4.50 16.77 0.48
N ASP A 191 4.59 17.69 1.43
CA ASP A 191 5.04 19.06 1.20
C ASP A 191 6.53 19.12 0.76
N GLU A 192 6.95 20.32 0.36
CA GLU A 192 8.32 20.54 -0.09
C GLU A 192 9.36 20.31 1.02
N ALA A 193 8.97 20.51 2.28
CA ALA A 193 9.82 20.31 3.45
C ALA A 193 10.19 18.83 3.60
N LEU A 194 9.21 17.92 3.55
CA LEU A 194 9.45 16.48 3.55
C LEU A 194 10.33 16.06 2.38
N VAL A 195 10.08 16.58 1.18
CA VAL A 195 10.90 16.26 0.01
C VAL A 195 12.34 16.72 0.22
N ALA A 196 12.56 17.92 0.75
CA ALA A 196 13.90 18.44 1.08
C ALA A 196 14.63 17.55 2.10
N GLU A 197 13.93 17.16 3.17
CA GLU A 197 14.48 16.28 4.21
C GLU A 197 14.94 14.95 3.62
N PHE A 198 14.12 14.32 2.77
CA PHE A 198 14.52 13.10 2.07
C PHE A 198 15.71 13.32 1.15
N GLU A 199 15.74 14.41 0.39
CA GLU A 199 16.86 14.71 -0.50
C GLU A 199 18.16 14.85 0.26
N GLN A 200 18.13 15.55 1.40
CA GLN A 200 19.27 15.76 2.27
C GLN A 200 19.72 14.46 2.92
N ARG A 201 18.79 13.70 3.50
CA ARG A 201 19.10 12.50 4.29
C ARG A 201 19.65 11.35 3.46
N PHE A 202 19.15 11.19 2.23
CA PHE A 202 19.49 10.07 1.36
C PHE A 202 20.36 10.45 0.17
N GLU A 203 20.84 11.70 0.15
CA GLU A 203 21.74 12.23 -0.90
C GLU A 203 21.21 11.96 -2.31
N ARG A 204 19.89 12.08 -2.48
CA ARG A 204 19.19 11.73 -3.72
C ARG A 204 18.22 12.83 -4.10
N LYS A 205 18.25 13.28 -5.36
CA LYS A 205 17.31 14.30 -5.86
C LYS A 205 16.00 13.68 -6.35
N TRP A 206 14.88 14.21 -5.88
CA TRP A 206 13.53 13.89 -6.35
C TRP A 206 12.83 15.08 -7.00
N ARG A 207 13.26 16.32 -6.71
CA ARG A 207 12.75 17.56 -7.31
C ARG A 207 13.09 17.69 -8.79
N ASN A 208 14.21 17.10 -9.22
CA ASN A 208 14.71 17.15 -10.61
C ASN A 208 14.22 16.01 -11.50
N LEU A 209 13.41 15.10 -10.96
CA LEU A 209 12.63 14.20 -11.79
C LEU A 209 11.58 15.11 -12.45
N GLY A 210 11.82 15.56 -13.69
CA GLY A 210 10.90 16.41 -14.47
C GLY A 210 9.45 15.93 -14.38
N PRO A 211 8.45 16.75 -14.78
CA PRO A 211 7.03 16.51 -14.50
C PRO A 211 6.70 15.02 -14.60
N LEU A 212 6.32 14.43 -13.46
CA LEU A 212 6.24 12.99 -13.22
C LEU A 212 5.86 12.25 -14.50
N ALA A 213 6.83 11.61 -15.15
CA ALA A 213 6.65 11.06 -16.50
C ALA A 213 5.37 10.21 -16.56
N LYS A 214 4.52 10.47 -17.56
CA LYS A 214 3.31 9.66 -17.83
C LYS A 214 3.71 8.18 -17.81
N SER A 215 3.04 7.36 -16.99
CA SER A 215 3.35 5.93 -16.98
C SER A 215 3.12 5.38 -18.38
N ARG A 216 4.20 4.94 -19.04
CA ARG A 216 4.08 4.22 -20.30
C ARG A 216 3.46 2.85 -19.97
N ARG A 217 2.27 2.61 -20.51
CA ARG A 217 1.45 1.38 -20.57
C ARG A 217 0.31 1.27 -19.55
N GLY A 218 -0.91 1.16 -20.07
CA GLY A 218 -2.04 0.62 -19.32
C GLY A 218 -3.46 0.84 -19.86
N GLU A 219 -3.70 1.75 -20.81
CA GLU A 219 -4.99 1.80 -21.52
C GLU A 219 -5.04 0.64 -22.53
N ARG A 220 -5.55 -0.50 -22.08
CA ARG A 220 -6.36 -1.35 -22.94
C ARG A 220 -7.77 -1.22 -22.41
N GLU A 221 -8.54 -0.42 -23.11
CA GLU A 221 -9.99 -0.36 -22.99
C GLU A 221 -10.55 -1.78 -23.08
N SER A 222 -11.44 -2.07 -22.14
CA SER A 222 -12.38 -3.17 -22.20
C SER A 222 -13.26 -3.00 -23.44
N VAL A 223 -12.91 -3.70 -24.51
CA VAL A 223 -13.84 -4.05 -25.59
C VAL A 223 -14.14 -5.53 -25.41
N GLY A 224 -15.42 -5.84 -25.17
CA GLY A 224 -15.93 -7.21 -25.09
C GLY A 224 -16.91 -7.42 -23.94
N ALA A 225 -18.05 -6.72 -23.98
CA ALA A 225 -19.30 -7.29 -23.51
C ALA A 225 -19.89 -8.13 -24.66
N LEU A 226 -20.54 -9.23 -24.28
CA LEU A 226 -21.03 -10.38 -25.05
C LEU A 226 -20.01 -11.52 -25.22
#